data_AF-A0A386WM33-F1
#
_entry.id   AF-A0A386WM33-F1
#
_cell.length_a   1.000
_cell.length_b   1.000
_cell.length_c   1.000
_cell.angle_alpha   90.00
_cell.angle_beta   90.00
_cell.angle_gamma   90.00
#
_symmetry.space_group_name_H-M   'P 1'
#
loop_
_entity.id
_entity.type
_entity.pdbx_description
1 polymer ?
#
loop_
_entity_poly.entity_id
_entity_poly.type
_entity_poly.pdbx_seq_one_letter_code
_entity_poly.pdbx_strand_id
1 'polypeptide(L)'
;MQISATRQWTEPAQVHNLTVDDIHTYYVIAGDAPVLVHNCGGDIPAPSMADKPLGSERPDANPLEGTRYTEKVQEQIKSGDDHAFPASIDTLPTMRDTSMVKGGDGIPRLHVKLPGSVNGSRGTFHWIIEPDGSISYRFFDRRMK
;
A
#
# COMPACT_ATOMS: atom_id res chain seq x y z
N MET A 1 8.33 -10.87 16.57
CA MET A 1 9.50 -11.56 15.98
C MET A 1 10.58 -10.51 15.75
N GLN A 2 11.84 -10.86 16.00
CA GLN A 2 12.99 -9.98 15.75
C GLN A 2 14.10 -10.82 15.14
N ILE A 3 14.82 -10.28 14.16
CA ILE A 3 16.01 -10.95 13.62
C ILE A 3 17.08 -10.93 14.71
N SER A 4 17.50 -12.12 15.15
CA SER A 4 18.49 -12.28 16.23
C SER A 4 19.93 -12.36 15.73
N ALA A 5 20.14 -12.83 14.49
CA ALA A 5 21.44 -12.84 13.83
C ALA A 5 21.29 -12.99 12.30
N THR A 6 22.31 -12.56 11.56
CA THR A 6 22.48 -12.88 10.14
C THR A 6 23.81 -13.60 9.95
N ARG A 7 23.89 -14.50 8.96
CA ARG A 7 25.13 -15.17 8.58
C ARG A 7 25.25 -15.17 7.06
N GLN A 8 26.36 -14.66 6.55
CA GLN A 8 26.73 -14.81 5.15
C GLN A 8 27.35 -16.20 4.94
N TRP A 9 26.92 -16.87 3.89
CA TRP A 9 27.47 -18.15 3.46
C TRP A 9 27.49 -18.19 1.94
N THR A 10 28.41 -18.95 1.36
CA THR A 10 28.58 -19.05 -0.09
C THR A 10 28.53 -20.52 -0.46
N GLU A 11 27.46 -20.92 -1.14
CA GLU A 11 27.32 -22.24 -1.76
C GLU A 11 26.61 -22.07 -3.11
N PRO A 12 27.01 -22.82 -4.15
CA PRO A 12 26.28 -22.85 -5.39
C PRO A 12 24.91 -23.53 -5.17
N ALA A 13 23.85 -22.73 -5.07
CA ALA A 13 22.47 -23.21 -5.01
C ALA A 13 21.68 -22.71 -6.23
N GLN A 14 20.82 -23.56 -6.79
CA GLN A 14 19.86 -23.10 -7.79
C GLN A 14 18.80 -22.24 -7.08
N VAL A 15 18.80 -20.95 -7.35
CA VAL A 15 17.81 -20.01 -6.84
C VAL A 15 16.82 -19.68 -7.95
N HIS A 16 15.53 -19.68 -7.61
CA HIS A 16 14.47 -19.29 -8.52
C HIS A 16 13.95 -17.91 -8.14
N ASN A 17 14.01 -16.97 -9.08
CA ASN A 17 13.32 -15.69 -8.92
C ASN A 17 11.87 -15.88 -9.36
N LEU A 18 10.93 -15.50 -8.51
CA LEU A 18 9.51 -15.45 -8.86
C LEU A 18 9.21 -14.05 -9.43
N THR A 19 8.96 -13.97 -10.72
CA THR A 19 8.32 -12.81 -11.32
C THR A 19 6.82 -12.93 -11.08
N VAL A 20 6.27 -12.06 -10.23
CA VAL A 20 4.82 -11.91 -10.07
C VAL A 20 4.42 -10.74 -10.95
N ASP A 21 3.49 -10.95 -11.88
CA ASP A 21 3.14 -10.04 -12.97
C ASP A 21 2.38 -8.77 -12.51
N ASP A 22 2.16 -8.60 -11.20
CA ASP A 22 1.30 -7.54 -10.64
C ASP A 22 1.77 -7.08 -9.25
N ILE A 23 1.03 -7.31 -8.16
CA ILE A 23 1.44 -6.91 -6.80
C ILE A 23 2.75 -7.64 -6.44
N HIS A 24 3.86 -6.90 -6.38
CA HIS A 24 5.21 -7.37 -6.10
C HIS A 24 5.42 -7.78 -4.62
N THR A 25 4.40 -8.35 -4.00
CA THR A 25 4.39 -8.82 -2.61
C THR A 25 3.78 -10.22 -2.58
N TYR A 26 4.59 -11.22 -2.24
CA TYR A 26 4.14 -12.58 -1.99
C TYR A 26 4.58 -13.01 -0.59
N TYR A 27 3.79 -13.88 0.03
CA TYR A 27 4.16 -14.51 1.30
C TYR A 27 5.10 -15.68 1.02
N VAL A 28 6.27 -15.69 1.67
CA VAL A 28 7.11 -16.88 1.75
C VAL A 28 6.96 -17.49 3.14
N ILE A 29 6.72 -18.80 3.18
CA ILE A 29 6.67 -19.56 4.42
C ILE A 29 8.12 -19.88 4.82
N ALA A 30 8.60 -19.28 5.90
CA ALA A 30 9.91 -19.58 6.48
C ALA A 30 9.71 -20.37 7.78
N GLY A 31 9.85 -21.70 7.72
CA GLY A 31 9.40 -22.57 8.80
C GLY A 31 7.88 -22.56 8.90
N ASP A 32 7.31 -22.25 10.07
CA ASP A 32 5.85 -22.13 10.28
C ASP A 32 5.34 -20.68 10.27
N ALA A 33 6.21 -19.70 9.99
CA ALA A 33 5.87 -18.27 10.05
C ALA A 33 5.74 -17.65 8.64
N PRO A 34 4.64 -16.95 8.33
CA PRO A 34 4.56 -16.16 7.11
C PRO A 34 5.47 -14.93 7.23
N VAL A 35 6.42 -14.79 6.30
CA VAL A 35 7.31 -13.62 6.21
C VAL A 35 6.90 -12.78 4.99
N LEU A 36 6.71 -11.48 5.23
CA LEU A 36 6.42 -10.51 4.18
C LEU A 36 7.73 -10.12 3.48
N VAL A 37 7.85 -10.44 2.19
CA VAL A 37 9.01 -10.07 1.37
C VAL A 37 8.58 -9.00 0.37
N HIS A 38 9.35 -7.91 0.28
CA HIS A 38 9.18 -6.90 -0.75
C HIS A 38 10.36 -6.99 -1.72
N ASN A 39 10.05 -7.22 -3.00
CA ASN A 39 11.04 -7.09 -4.05
C ASN A 39 11.04 -5.63 -4.51
N CYS A 40 11.98 -4.84 -4.02
CA CYS A 40 12.17 -3.46 -4.45
C CYS A 40 13.15 -3.45 -5.63
N GLY A 41 12.68 -3.06 -6.83
CA GLY A 41 13.56 -2.61 -7.90
C GLY A 41 14.10 -1.24 -7.50
N GLY A 42 15.31 -1.20 -6.96
CA GLY A 42 15.93 0.02 -6.48
C GLY A 42 16.07 1.05 -7.60
N ASP A 43 15.53 2.25 -7.38
CA ASP A 43 16.00 3.56 -7.86
C ASP A 43 15.00 4.63 -7.39
N ILE A 44 15.35 5.42 -6.37
CA ILE A 44 14.55 6.58 -5.93
C ILE A 44 15.40 7.84 -6.08
N PRO A 45 15.08 8.73 -7.04
CA PRO A 45 15.22 10.15 -6.82
C PRO A 45 13.83 10.69 -6.47
N ALA A 46 13.66 11.16 -5.24
CA ALA A 46 12.44 11.84 -4.83
C ALA A 46 12.30 13.16 -5.61
N PRO A 47 11.21 13.41 -6.36
CA PRO A 47 10.87 14.75 -6.78
C PRO A 47 9.82 15.32 -5.83
N SER A 48 10.19 16.40 -5.16
CA SER A 48 9.28 17.39 -4.59
C SER A 48 8.16 17.70 -5.60
N MET A 49 6.93 17.30 -5.32
CA MET A 49 5.73 17.69 -6.08
C MET A 49 4.78 18.49 -5.20
N ALA A 50 5.13 19.74 -4.93
CA ALA A 50 4.16 20.73 -4.45
C ALA A 50 3.26 21.26 -5.57
N ASP A 51 3.60 21.03 -6.85
CA ASP A 51 2.98 21.79 -7.96
C ASP A 51 2.43 20.97 -9.15
N LYS A 52 2.40 19.62 -9.11
CA LYS A 52 1.90 18.83 -10.24
C LYS A 52 0.58 18.12 -9.91
N PRO A 53 -0.50 18.29 -10.70
CA PRO A 53 -1.72 17.55 -10.47
C PRO A 53 -1.44 16.05 -10.65
N LEU A 54 -1.80 15.27 -9.63
CA LEU A 54 -1.81 13.82 -9.58
C LEU A 54 -2.84 13.30 -10.61
N GLY A 55 -2.46 13.35 -11.90
CA GLY A 55 -3.32 13.08 -13.05
C GLY A 55 -2.77 11.99 -13.95
N SER A 56 -3.59 11.59 -14.93
CA SER A 56 -3.48 10.46 -15.88
C SER A 56 -2.19 10.32 -16.72
N GLU A 57 -1.16 11.11 -16.46
CA GLU A 57 0.11 11.11 -17.20
C GLU A 57 1.08 10.01 -16.74
N ARG A 58 0.84 9.40 -15.58
CA ARG A 58 1.63 8.28 -15.03
C ARG A 58 0.70 7.23 -14.42
N PRO A 59 0.14 6.30 -15.22
CA PRO A 59 -0.85 5.35 -14.72
C PRO A 59 -0.30 4.44 -13.61
N ASP A 60 1.01 4.19 -13.60
CA ASP A 60 1.65 3.29 -12.66
C ASP A 60 2.30 4.05 -11.47
N ALA A 61 2.11 5.38 -11.38
CA ALA A 61 2.54 6.15 -10.21
C ALA A 61 1.68 5.83 -8.99
N ASN A 62 2.28 5.90 -7.80
CA ASN A 62 1.56 5.66 -6.56
C ASN A 62 0.79 6.92 -6.12
N PRO A 63 -0.55 6.87 -5.96
CA PRO A 63 -1.36 8.01 -5.58
C PRO A 63 -1.18 8.44 -4.11
N LEU A 64 -0.59 7.60 -3.27
CA LEU A 64 -0.32 7.86 -1.86
C LEU A 64 1.08 8.46 -1.64
N GLU A 65 1.92 8.53 -2.68
CA GLU A 65 3.24 9.13 -2.56
C GLU A 65 3.14 10.62 -2.17
N GLY A 66 3.89 11.03 -1.14
CA GLY A 66 3.88 12.41 -0.64
C GLY A 66 2.64 12.79 0.20
N THR A 67 1.72 11.86 0.43
CA THR A 67 0.53 12.12 1.27
C THR A 67 0.84 11.99 2.77
N ARG A 68 -0.07 12.50 3.61
CA ARG A 68 0.03 12.39 5.08
C ARG A 68 -1.28 11.93 5.70
N TYR A 69 -1.24 11.06 6.70
CA TYR A 69 -2.44 10.74 7.47
C TYR A 69 -2.90 11.92 8.33
N THR A 70 -4.22 12.14 8.36
CA THR A 70 -4.85 12.99 9.38
C THR A 70 -4.70 12.35 10.77
N GLU A 71 -4.76 13.17 11.83
CA GLU A 71 -4.72 12.68 13.22
C GLU A 71 -5.79 11.62 13.49
N LYS A 72 -7.02 11.85 12.99
CA LYS A 72 -8.11 10.89 13.02
C LYS A 72 -7.68 9.52 12.49
N VAL A 73 -7.06 9.45 11.31
CA VAL A 73 -6.65 8.17 10.72
C VAL A 73 -5.52 7.54 11.54
N GLN A 74 -4.59 8.34 12.05
CA GLN A 74 -3.53 7.84 12.95
C GLN A 74 -4.10 7.23 14.24
N GLU A 75 -5.18 7.77 14.78
CA GLU A 75 -5.90 7.20 15.92
C GLU A 75 -6.63 5.91 15.55
N GLN A 76 -7.31 5.90 14.39
CA GLN A 76 -8.00 4.71 13.89
C GLN A 76 -7.03 3.54 13.64
N ILE A 77 -5.82 3.80 13.15
CA ILE A 77 -4.79 2.74 12.97
C ILE A 77 -4.43 2.08 14.31
N LYS A 78 -4.52 2.80 15.44
CA LYS A 78 -4.20 2.26 16.77
C LYS A 78 -5.32 1.38 17.34
N SER A 79 -6.53 1.40 16.77
CA SER A 79 -7.68 0.66 17.31
C SER A 79 -7.54 -0.86 17.14
N GLY A 80 -6.73 -1.32 16.18
CA GLY A 80 -6.54 -2.74 15.87
C GLY A 80 -7.66 -3.38 15.03
N ASP A 81 -8.61 -2.58 14.53
CA ASP A 81 -9.66 -3.05 13.62
C ASP A 81 -9.22 -3.01 12.14
N ASP A 82 -10.17 -3.03 11.20
CA ASP A 82 -9.89 -3.00 9.75
C ASP A 82 -9.23 -1.68 9.25
N HIS A 83 -8.95 -0.70 10.12
CA HIS A 83 -8.08 0.45 9.82
C HIS A 83 -6.59 0.15 10.06
N ALA A 84 -6.27 -0.88 10.85
CA ALA A 84 -4.93 -1.19 11.35
C ALA A 84 -4.11 -2.11 10.43
N PHE A 85 -4.46 -2.22 9.14
CA PHE A 85 -3.64 -2.99 8.20
C PHE A 85 -2.24 -2.36 8.03
N PRO A 86 -1.21 -3.12 7.61
CA PRO A 86 0.17 -2.63 7.58
C PRO A 86 0.36 -1.40 6.68
N ALA A 87 1.23 -0.46 7.08
CA ALA A 87 1.60 0.69 6.27
C ALA A 87 2.31 0.31 4.96
N SER A 88 2.89 -0.89 4.87
CA SER A 88 3.47 -1.41 3.62
C SER A 88 2.45 -1.55 2.49
N ILE A 89 1.16 -1.62 2.82
CA ILE A 89 0.10 -1.64 1.80
C ILE A 89 0.01 -0.28 1.07
N ASP A 90 0.51 0.81 1.66
CA ASP A 90 0.45 2.15 1.06
C ASP A 90 1.37 2.31 -0.15
N THR A 91 2.34 1.42 -0.31
CA THR A 91 3.29 1.48 -1.44
C THR A 91 2.76 0.81 -2.70
N LEU A 92 1.60 0.13 -2.62
CA LEU A 92 1.10 -0.77 -3.66
C LEU A 92 0.15 -0.14 -4.68
N PRO A 93 -0.80 0.75 -4.30
CA PRO A 93 -1.76 1.28 -5.26
C PRO A 93 -1.08 2.07 -6.37
N THR A 94 -1.72 2.09 -7.52
CA THR A 94 -1.34 2.90 -8.68
C THR A 94 -2.45 3.88 -9.03
N MET A 95 -2.17 4.83 -9.93
CA MET A 95 -3.21 5.74 -10.44
C MET A 95 -4.39 4.99 -11.11
N ARG A 96 -4.20 3.75 -11.56
CA ARG A 96 -5.28 2.89 -12.10
C ARG A 96 -6.31 2.47 -11.05
N ASP A 97 -5.90 2.44 -9.78
CA ASP A 97 -6.75 2.08 -8.64
C ASP A 97 -7.59 3.27 -8.14
N THR A 98 -7.54 4.40 -8.85
CA THR A 98 -8.14 5.66 -8.39
C THR A 98 -9.42 6.03 -9.12
N SER A 99 -10.29 6.73 -8.42
CA SER A 99 -11.48 7.36 -8.98
C SER A 99 -11.77 8.68 -8.26
N MET A 100 -12.31 9.66 -8.97
CA MET A 100 -12.75 10.91 -8.34
C MET A 100 -14.12 10.69 -7.68
N VAL A 101 -14.21 11.00 -6.39
CA VAL A 101 -15.47 10.96 -5.63
C VAL A 101 -15.80 12.35 -5.11
N LYS A 102 -17.09 12.70 -5.08
CA LYS A 102 -17.57 13.89 -4.39
C LYS A 102 -18.33 13.46 -3.14
N GLY A 103 -17.92 13.99 -2.00
CA GLY A 103 -18.64 13.80 -0.74
C GLY A 103 -19.93 14.62 -0.69
N GLY A 104 -20.66 14.53 0.43
CA GLY A 104 -21.86 15.36 0.66
C GLY A 104 -21.57 16.86 0.76
N ASP A 105 -20.32 17.24 0.97
CA ASP A 105 -19.81 18.61 0.94
C ASP A 105 -19.48 19.13 -0.48
N GLY A 106 -19.63 18.29 -1.50
CA GLY A 106 -19.35 18.64 -2.89
C GLY A 106 -17.86 18.73 -3.25
N ILE A 107 -16.95 18.52 -2.29
CA ILE A 107 -15.51 18.59 -2.52
C ILE A 107 -15.05 17.32 -3.24
N PRO A 108 -14.41 17.45 -4.42
CA PRO A 108 -13.84 16.31 -5.13
C PRO A 108 -12.60 15.80 -4.40
N ARG A 109 -12.53 14.48 -4.21
CA ARG A 109 -11.45 13.75 -3.54
C ARG A 109 -11.01 12.58 -4.40
N LEU A 110 -9.76 12.17 -4.24
CA LEU A 110 -9.26 10.98 -4.89
C LEU A 110 -9.56 9.76 -3.99
N HIS A 111 -10.37 8.84 -4.50
CA HIS A 111 -10.65 7.56 -3.85
C HIS A 111 -9.79 6.47 -4.46
N VAL A 112 -8.92 5.89 -3.66
CA VAL A 112 -8.07 4.76 -4.03
C VAL A 112 -8.75 3.46 -3.58
N LYS A 113 -8.81 2.46 -4.46
CA LYS A 113 -9.40 1.15 -4.22
C LYS A 113 -8.47 0.04 -4.70
N LEU A 114 -7.82 -0.65 -3.78
CA LEU A 114 -6.91 -1.76 -4.10
C LEU A 114 -7.52 -3.09 -3.64
N PRO A 115 -7.90 -4.01 -4.53
CA PRO A 115 -8.27 -5.36 -4.15
C PRO A 115 -7.10 -6.11 -3.49
N GLY A 116 -7.38 -6.92 -2.47
CA GLY A 116 -6.34 -7.70 -1.82
C GLY A 116 -6.85 -8.63 -0.73
N SER A 117 -5.95 -9.04 0.17
CA SER A 117 -6.29 -9.88 1.31
C SER A 117 -5.49 -9.54 2.56
N VAL A 118 -6.10 -9.73 3.73
CA VAL A 118 -5.47 -9.61 5.04
C VAL A 118 -5.83 -10.86 5.83
N ASN A 119 -4.81 -11.57 6.35
CA ASN A 119 -4.98 -12.77 7.17
C ASN A 119 -5.95 -13.81 6.54
N GLY A 120 -5.82 -14.06 5.23
CA GLY A 120 -6.66 -15.00 4.48
C GLY A 120 -8.07 -14.48 4.14
N SER A 121 -8.50 -13.34 4.68
CA SER A 121 -9.75 -12.68 4.28
C SER A 121 -9.50 -11.80 3.06
N ARG A 122 -10.18 -12.07 1.95
CA ARG A 122 -10.15 -11.20 0.76
C ARG A 122 -11.05 -9.97 0.98
N GLY A 123 -10.68 -8.85 0.38
CA GLY A 123 -11.39 -7.58 0.54
C GLY A 123 -10.80 -6.48 -0.35
N THR A 124 -11.18 -5.24 -0.08
CA THR A 124 -10.65 -4.05 -0.77
C THR A 124 -10.10 -3.06 0.23
N PHE A 125 -8.87 -2.61 0.01
CA PHE A 125 -8.30 -1.48 0.74
C PHE A 125 -8.79 -0.17 0.13
N HIS A 126 -9.15 0.77 0.99
CA HIS A 126 -9.67 2.06 0.62
C HIS A 126 -8.87 3.18 1.25
N TRP A 127 -8.59 4.23 0.47
CA TRP A 127 -8.07 5.51 0.95
C TRP A 127 -8.83 6.66 0.32
N ILE A 128 -9.09 7.72 1.09
CA ILE A 128 -9.59 8.99 0.55
C ILE A 128 -8.53 10.05 0.77
N ILE A 129 -8.03 10.60 -0.33
CA ILE A 129 -7.05 11.68 -0.36
C ILE A 129 -7.78 13.00 -0.60
N GLU A 130 -7.63 13.92 0.34
CA GLU A 130 -8.13 15.29 0.29
C GLU A 130 -7.32 16.15 -0.70
N PRO A 131 -7.88 17.27 -1.21
CA PRO A 131 -7.18 18.16 -2.12
C PRO A 131 -5.85 18.72 -1.58
N ASP A 132 -5.68 18.77 -0.25
CA ASP A 132 -4.47 19.24 0.42
C ASP A 132 -3.41 18.13 0.64
N GLY A 133 -3.62 16.95 0.06
CA GLY A 133 -2.74 15.79 0.17
C GLY A 133 -2.85 15.03 1.51
N SER A 134 -3.82 15.36 2.36
CA SER A 134 -4.08 14.57 3.56
C SER A 134 -4.96 13.35 3.28
N ILE A 135 -4.74 12.25 4.01
CA ILE A 135 -5.58 11.06 3.96
C ILE A 135 -6.57 11.11 5.14
N SER A 136 -7.86 11.23 4.83
CA SER A 136 -8.95 11.36 5.80
C SER A 136 -9.71 10.05 6.06
N TYR A 137 -9.40 9.02 5.26
CA TYR A 137 -10.01 7.69 5.35
C TYR A 137 -9.01 6.61 4.95
N ARG A 138 -8.96 5.53 5.73
CA ARG A 138 -8.18 4.30 5.50
C ARG A 138 -8.99 3.13 6.02
N PHE A 139 -9.37 2.17 5.19
CA PHE A 139 -10.18 1.04 5.66
C PHE A 139 -10.03 -0.19 4.78
N PHE A 140 -10.03 -1.38 5.38
CA PHE A 140 -10.13 -2.65 4.65
C PHE A 140 -11.57 -3.18 4.67
N ASP A 141 -12.30 -3.04 3.56
CA ASP A 141 -13.65 -3.62 3.47
C ASP A 141 -13.57 -5.10 3.11
N ARG A 142 -13.93 -5.94 4.07
CA ARG A 142 -14.00 -7.40 3.92
C ARG A 142 -15.25 -7.86 3.18
N ARG A 143 -16.24 -6.97 3.00
CA ARG A 143 -17.48 -7.29 2.28
C ARG A 143 -17.19 -7.17 0.80
N MET A 144 -17.17 -8.31 0.13
CA MET A 144 -17.20 -8.34 -1.33
C MET A 144 -18.55 -7.82 -1.80
N LYS A 145 -18.56 -6.77 -2.62
CA LYS A 145 -19.72 -6.37 -3.41
C LYS A 145 -19.71 -7.06 -4.76
#